data_AF-A0A0T5ZHN4-F1
#
_entry.id   AF-A0A0T5ZHN4-F1
#
_cell.length_a   1.000
_cell.length_b   1.000
_cell.length_c   1.000
_cell.angle_alpha   90.00
_cell.angle_beta   90.00
_cell.angle_gamma   90.00
#
_symmetry.space_group_name_H-M   'P 1'
#
loop_
_entity.id
_entity.type
_entity.pdbx_description
1 polymer ?
#
loop_
_entity_poly.entity_id
_entity_poly.type
_entity_poly.pdbx_seq_one_letter_code
_entity_poly.pdbx_strand_id
1 'polypeptide(L)'
;MGEVDARPFPPGDYPLVVVGSGPGGIQVSYSLRRLGVDHALISADEAPGGMFRRFPFFQRLLSWTKPYAPVPRGSRAYERYDWNSLIGEEPSHRAIQPEFMDGTSEFPSRPEMEAQLAEFVRRAALPIRYGCLWEATRRDGDRFVLETSDGEYRCGLVVFAVGVAEPFTPEMPGRELVAHYVDTRDPETYAGRRLFIVGKQNSGFELASGLLHWASRIVLASPRPAKLSVETNSLAGIRARYVQPIEDRFMGGGVYILNASIEGVERAGDVLRVRTRATDGGMDLAIEADEVIAATGFVAPLRDLPALGVATFGPSRLPAQTPYWESASLAGIYFAGTINMGSPGLKKNGVAGTGAVHGTRFNARILAREIAERHFGVVAPRPALAPRDVVGYLLEEATDAPELWNQKGYLARAVLFGADGPYDEGIVPLQAFVDGSGPDGVAIGLEGDSEGVIRPAAYVRRKGAVSEVMLDPDPLNEFRGSSDGRARLTAALEGLLR
;
A
#
# COMPACT_ATOMS: atom_id res chain seq x y z
N MET A 1 -0.46 45.65 -9.95
CA MET A 1 0.52 44.55 -9.75
C MET A 1 -0.22 43.49 -8.97
N GLY A 2 -0.69 42.43 -9.64
CA GLY A 2 -1.36 41.33 -8.95
C GLY A 2 -0.37 40.61 -8.03
N GLU A 3 -0.83 40.18 -6.85
CA GLU A 3 -0.05 39.31 -5.95
C GLU A 3 0.50 38.12 -6.75
N VAL A 4 1.82 37.98 -6.76
CA VAL A 4 2.47 36.79 -7.30
C VAL A 4 2.18 35.67 -6.31
N ASP A 5 1.37 34.69 -6.72
CA ASP A 5 1.10 33.50 -5.92
C ASP A 5 2.42 32.82 -5.55
N ALA A 6 2.80 32.89 -4.27
CA ALA A 6 4.06 32.40 -3.75
C ALA A 6 4.10 30.87 -3.60
N ARG A 7 2.97 30.17 -3.83
CA ARG A 7 2.93 28.70 -3.80
C ARG A 7 3.80 28.13 -4.91
N PRO A 8 4.52 27.02 -4.68
CA PRO A 8 5.36 26.40 -5.70
C PRO A 8 4.50 25.88 -6.86
N PHE A 9 5.18 25.59 -7.98
CA PHE A 9 4.60 24.94 -9.16
C PHE A 9 3.34 25.64 -9.72
N PRO A 10 3.41 26.91 -10.16
CA PRO A 10 2.27 27.55 -10.80
C PRO A 10 1.81 26.75 -12.03
N PRO A 11 0.53 26.86 -12.44
CA PRO A 11 0.05 26.21 -13.67
C PRO A 11 0.95 26.53 -14.87
N GLY A 12 1.23 25.52 -15.70
CA GLY A 12 2.19 25.64 -16.79
C GLY A 12 2.68 24.30 -17.32
N ASP A 13 3.81 24.36 -18.03
CA ASP A 13 4.45 23.21 -18.66
C ASP A 13 5.46 22.55 -17.71
N TYR A 14 5.29 21.25 -17.51
CA TYR A 14 6.18 20.40 -16.75
C TYR A 14 6.48 19.13 -17.55
N PRO A 15 7.67 18.51 -17.41
CA PRO A 15 7.89 17.20 -18.03
C PRO A 15 7.05 16.11 -17.34
N LEU A 16 6.86 16.22 -16.03
CA LEU A 16 6.10 15.28 -15.19
C LEU A 16 5.28 16.03 -14.14
N VAL A 17 4.06 15.56 -13.87
CA VAL A 17 3.22 16.02 -12.76
C VAL A 17 2.88 14.85 -11.84
N VAL A 18 3.06 15.04 -10.53
CA VAL A 18 2.64 14.11 -9.48
C VAL A 18 1.41 14.68 -8.78
N VAL A 19 0.34 13.89 -8.68
CA VAL A 19 -0.94 14.31 -8.09
C VAL A 19 -1.18 13.59 -6.76
N GLY A 20 -1.23 14.35 -5.67
CA GLY A 20 -1.56 13.88 -4.32
C GLY A 20 -0.37 13.93 -3.35
N SER A 21 -0.60 14.45 -2.14
CA SER A 21 0.40 14.56 -1.05
C SER A 21 0.24 13.51 0.05
N GLY A 22 -0.29 12.33 -0.28
CA GLY A 22 -0.22 11.16 0.58
C GLY A 22 1.20 10.54 0.59
N PRO A 23 1.44 9.49 1.39
CA PRO A 23 2.77 8.86 1.48
C PRO A 23 3.36 8.45 0.13
N GLY A 24 2.55 7.92 -0.78
CA GLY A 24 3.00 7.52 -2.12
C GLY A 24 3.50 8.70 -2.96
N GLY A 25 2.77 9.81 -2.95
CA GLY A 25 3.13 11.02 -3.70
C GLY A 25 4.35 11.74 -3.11
N ILE A 26 4.42 11.82 -1.77
CA ILE A 26 5.59 12.36 -1.07
C ILE A 26 6.83 11.52 -1.38
N GLN A 27 6.73 10.19 -1.28
CA GLN A 27 7.87 9.30 -1.51
C GLN A 27 8.35 9.34 -2.96
N VAL A 28 7.45 9.28 -3.95
CA VAL A 28 7.85 9.30 -5.36
C VAL A 28 8.48 10.64 -5.73
N SER A 29 7.90 11.76 -5.25
CA SER A 29 8.44 13.10 -5.50
C SER A 29 9.81 13.30 -4.85
N TYR A 30 10.00 12.84 -3.60
CA TYR A 30 11.30 12.83 -2.95
C TYR A 30 12.32 12.04 -3.79
N SER A 31 11.98 10.82 -4.22
CA SER A 31 12.89 9.98 -5.01
C SER A 31 13.19 10.54 -6.39
N LEU A 32 12.21 11.11 -7.09
CA LEU A 32 12.41 11.80 -8.38
C LEU A 32 13.36 13.00 -8.23
N ARG A 33 13.19 13.80 -7.17
CA ARG A 33 14.07 14.95 -6.89
C ARG A 33 15.50 14.51 -6.61
N ARG A 34 15.71 13.42 -5.88
CA ARG A 34 17.06 12.84 -5.64
C ARG A 34 17.72 12.37 -6.94
N LEU A 35 16.93 11.90 -7.90
CA LEU A 35 17.38 11.51 -9.24
C LEU A 35 17.51 12.69 -10.22
N GLY A 36 17.22 13.92 -9.78
CA GLY A 36 17.33 15.11 -10.62
C GLY A 36 16.21 15.27 -11.66
N VAL A 37 15.09 14.56 -11.52
CA VAL A 37 13.94 14.67 -12.43
C VAL A 37 13.10 15.88 -12.03
N ASP A 38 13.00 16.86 -12.93
CA ASP A 38 12.10 18.01 -12.76
C ASP A 38 10.64 17.55 -12.82
N HIS A 39 9.81 18.05 -11.91
CA HIS A 39 8.40 17.71 -11.83
C HIS A 39 7.64 18.67 -10.91
N ALA A 40 6.33 18.82 -11.16
CA ALA A 40 5.42 19.46 -10.22
C ALA A 40 4.79 18.42 -9.28
N LEU A 41 4.66 18.74 -7.99
CA LEU A 41 3.83 17.99 -7.04
C LEU A 41 2.66 18.87 -6.58
N ILE A 42 1.45 18.48 -6.95
CA ILE A 42 0.20 19.18 -6.65
C ILE A 42 -0.70 18.34 -5.73
N SER A 43 -1.48 18.99 -4.88
CA SER A 43 -2.42 18.30 -3.99
C SER A 43 -3.65 19.14 -3.66
N ALA A 44 -4.81 18.48 -3.61
CA ALA A 44 -6.04 19.07 -3.10
C ALA A 44 -6.00 19.29 -1.58
N ASP A 45 -5.15 18.55 -0.87
CA ASP A 45 -4.99 18.70 0.56
C ASP A 45 -4.38 20.07 0.90
N GLU A 46 -4.70 20.59 2.08
CA GLU A 46 -4.08 21.82 2.61
C GLU A 46 -2.68 21.60 3.23
N ALA A 47 -2.31 20.34 3.49
CA ALA A 47 -1.13 19.91 4.24
C ALA A 47 -0.82 18.43 3.93
N PRO A 48 0.40 17.93 4.18
CA PRO A 48 0.78 16.57 3.81
C PRO A 48 0.05 15.53 4.65
N GLY A 49 -0.05 14.31 4.12
CA GLY A 49 -0.55 13.14 4.86
C GLY A 49 -1.74 12.45 4.23
N GLY A 50 -2.45 13.13 3.32
CA GLY A 50 -3.64 12.57 2.65
C GLY A 50 -4.65 12.03 3.66
N MET A 51 -5.05 10.76 3.48
CA MET A 51 -6.05 10.13 4.34
C MET A 51 -5.69 10.11 5.84
N PHE A 52 -4.40 10.15 6.21
CA PHE A 52 -3.98 10.11 7.62
C PHE A 52 -4.29 11.39 8.39
N ARG A 53 -4.68 12.47 7.68
CA ARG A 53 -5.26 13.66 8.32
C ARG A 53 -6.64 13.39 8.91
N ARG A 54 -7.30 12.30 8.51
CA ARG A 54 -8.69 11.99 8.86
C ARG A 54 -8.86 10.61 9.50
N PHE A 55 -8.17 9.58 9.01
CA PHE A 55 -8.38 8.18 9.40
C PHE A 55 -7.10 7.49 9.89
N PRO A 56 -7.18 6.44 10.73
CA PRO A 56 -8.39 5.81 11.31
C PRO A 56 -9.12 6.68 12.36
N PHE A 57 -10.37 6.34 12.67
CA PHE A 57 -11.22 7.06 13.65
C PHE A 57 -10.98 6.58 15.06
N PHE A 58 -11.10 5.27 15.26
CA PHE A 58 -10.91 4.65 16.55
C PHE A 58 -9.64 3.85 16.45
N GLN A 59 -8.69 4.14 17.33
CA GLN A 59 -7.41 3.44 17.46
C GLN A 59 -6.26 3.94 16.57
N ARG A 60 -5.11 3.32 16.84
CA ARG A 60 -3.85 3.37 16.12
C ARG A 60 -3.94 2.64 14.77
N LEU A 61 -2.97 2.87 13.88
CA LEU A 61 -2.85 2.25 12.56
C LEU A 61 -2.87 0.71 12.62
N LEU A 62 -3.12 0.09 11.47
CA LEU A 62 -3.04 -1.36 11.27
C LEU A 62 -1.60 -1.88 11.05
N SER A 63 -0.70 -0.99 10.66
CA SER A 63 0.74 -1.22 10.46
C SER A 63 1.54 -0.89 11.72
N TRP A 64 2.56 -1.71 12.03
CA TRP A 64 3.41 -1.48 13.20
C TRP A 64 4.65 -0.65 12.87
N THR A 65 5.21 0.02 13.86
CA THR A 65 6.58 0.48 13.87
C THR A 65 7.15 0.05 15.21
N LYS A 66 8.25 -0.70 15.23
CA LYS A 66 8.89 -1.14 16.48
C LYS A 66 9.95 -0.12 16.91
N PRO A 67 9.71 0.73 17.93
CA PRO A 67 10.71 1.71 18.35
C PRO A 67 12.00 1.04 18.83
N TYR A 68 11.87 -0.14 19.47
CA TYR A 68 12.97 -0.94 19.99
C TYR A 68 13.17 -2.22 19.16
N ALA A 69 13.60 -2.06 17.91
CA ALA A 69 13.93 -3.18 17.03
C ALA A 69 15.31 -3.80 17.37
N PRO A 70 15.61 -5.05 16.96
CA PRO A 70 16.89 -5.70 17.22
C PRO A 70 18.06 -5.18 16.35
N VAL A 71 17.86 -4.06 15.64
CA VAL A 71 18.84 -3.45 14.75
C VAL A 71 18.90 -1.93 15.00
N PRO A 72 20.04 -1.27 14.75
CA PRO A 72 20.18 0.16 15.02
C PRO A 72 19.14 1.00 14.27
N ARG A 73 18.47 1.91 14.98
CA ARG A 73 17.55 2.87 14.39
C ARG A 73 18.26 3.71 13.32
N GLY A 74 17.61 3.92 12.17
CA GLY A 74 18.17 4.66 11.03
C GLY A 74 19.10 3.85 10.10
N SER A 75 19.37 2.58 10.43
CA SER A 75 19.98 1.63 9.48
C SER A 75 18.96 1.17 8.42
N ARG A 76 19.43 0.69 7.26
CA ARG A 76 18.53 0.11 6.24
C ARG A 76 17.73 -1.07 6.79
N ALA A 77 18.37 -1.95 7.59
CA ALA A 77 17.69 -3.09 8.19
C ALA A 77 16.53 -2.67 9.12
N TYR A 78 16.62 -1.50 9.77
CA TYR A 78 15.55 -0.98 10.62
C TYR A 78 14.25 -0.70 9.85
N GLU A 79 14.33 -0.39 8.55
CA GLU A 79 13.15 -0.17 7.70
C GLU A 79 12.25 -1.42 7.63
N ARG A 80 12.78 -2.63 7.92
CA ARG A 80 11.97 -3.85 8.05
C ARG A 80 10.97 -3.77 9.22
N TYR A 81 11.36 -3.08 10.28
CA TYR A 81 10.63 -2.99 11.55
C TYR A 81 9.84 -1.69 11.70
N ASP A 82 10.15 -0.70 10.89
CA ASP A 82 9.40 0.55 10.79
C ASP A 82 8.55 0.55 9.53
N TRP A 83 7.24 0.35 9.64
CA TRP A 83 6.37 0.25 8.47
C TRP A 83 5.78 1.58 8.00
N ASN A 84 6.02 2.66 8.73
CA ASN A 84 5.24 3.88 8.58
C ASN A 84 6.10 5.09 8.18
N SER A 85 7.39 5.12 8.54
CA SER A 85 8.29 6.14 8.00
C SER A 85 8.41 6.05 6.48
N LEU A 86 8.55 7.19 5.83
CA LEU A 86 9.05 7.24 4.46
C LEU A 86 10.55 6.93 4.43
N ILE A 87 11.07 6.59 3.25
CA ILE A 87 12.46 6.21 3.04
C ILE A 87 13.26 7.42 2.54
N GLY A 88 14.20 7.87 3.36
CA GLY A 88 15.15 8.93 3.04
C GLY A 88 16.59 8.44 2.95
N GLU A 89 17.36 9.02 2.02
CA GLU A 89 18.79 8.76 1.88
C GLU A 89 19.60 9.50 2.96
N GLU A 90 19.20 10.70 3.35
CA GLU A 90 19.87 11.45 4.40
C GLU A 90 19.57 10.85 5.78
N PRO A 91 20.55 10.72 6.69
CA PRO A 91 20.33 10.16 8.03
C PRO A 91 19.20 10.85 8.82
N SER A 92 19.01 12.16 8.64
CA SER A 92 17.95 12.93 9.30
C SER A 92 16.55 12.60 8.78
N HIS A 93 16.41 11.96 7.61
CA HIS A 93 15.11 11.62 7.01
C HIS A 93 14.69 10.17 7.29
N ARG A 94 15.52 9.40 8.00
CA ARG A 94 15.30 7.97 8.26
C ARG A 94 14.63 7.76 9.61
N ALA A 95 13.76 6.75 9.67
CA ALA A 95 13.13 6.30 10.92
C ALA A 95 12.50 7.44 11.72
N ILE A 96 11.68 8.28 11.07
CA ILE A 96 11.04 9.45 11.68
C ILE A 96 9.84 9.03 12.56
N GLN A 97 9.00 8.09 12.12
CA GLN A 97 7.84 7.64 12.90
C GLN A 97 8.16 7.32 14.38
N PRO A 98 9.21 6.54 14.72
CA PRO A 98 9.52 6.24 16.11
C PRO A 98 10.04 7.44 16.94
N GLU A 99 10.20 8.65 16.38
CA GLU A 99 10.46 9.87 17.18
C GLU A 99 9.17 10.40 17.82
N PHE A 100 8.03 10.11 17.18
CA PHE A 100 6.72 10.56 17.64
C PHE A 100 6.04 9.53 18.55
N MET A 101 6.59 8.32 18.67
CA MET A 101 6.02 7.24 19.47
C MET A 101 6.65 7.21 20.86
N ASP A 102 5.81 7.05 21.89
CA ASP A 102 6.24 6.95 23.29
C ASP A 102 6.58 5.52 23.74
N GLY A 103 6.40 4.52 22.85
CA GLY A 103 6.66 3.12 23.13
C GLY A 103 5.52 2.37 23.84
N THR A 104 4.41 3.04 24.17
CA THR A 104 3.22 2.39 24.77
C THR A 104 2.46 1.50 23.78
N SER A 105 2.71 1.69 22.48
CA SER A 105 2.21 0.83 21.43
C SER A 105 3.16 0.79 20.25
N GLU A 106 3.23 -0.37 19.59
CA GLU A 106 3.90 -0.53 18.30
C GLU A 106 3.03 -0.09 17.12
N PHE A 107 1.75 0.24 17.34
CA PHE A 107 0.88 0.78 16.29
C PHE A 107 0.88 2.31 16.42
N PRO A 108 1.38 3.09 15.46
CA PRO A 108 1.33 4.54 15.57
C PRO A 108 -0.10 5.06 15.66
N SER A 109 -0.34 6.10 16.45
CA SER A 109 -1.62 6.81 16.42
C SER A 109 -1.75 7.59 15.12
N ARG A 110 -2.99 7.95 14.75
CA ARG A 110 -3.20 8.81 13.57
C ARG A 110 -2.44 10.14 13.68
N PRO A 111 -2.50 10.88 14.81
CA PRO A 111 -1.69 12.10 14.97
C PRO A 111 -0.18 11.86 14.87
N GLU A 112 0.33 10.74 15.40
CA GLU A 112 1.75 10.37 15.28
C GLU A 112 2.16 10.13 13.81
N MET A 113 1.29 9.51 13.01
CA MET A 113 1.51 9.31 11.57
C MET A 113 1.43 10.61 10.78
N GLU A 114 0.47 11.47 11.09
CA GLU A 114 0.34 12.78 10.47
C GLU A 114 1.58 13.65 10.74
N ALA A 115 2.03 13.69 12.00
CA ALA A 115 3.19 14.47 12.41
C ALA A 115 4.49 14.01 11.74
N GLN A 116 4.72 12.70 11.61
CA GLN A 116 5.95 12.21 10.95
C GLN A 116 5.97 12.47 9.45
N LEU A 117 4.82 12.41 8.75
CA LEU A 117 4.75 12.76 7.32
C LEU A 117 5.03 14.25 7.10
N ALA A 118 4.47 15.12 7.96
CA ALA A 118 4.76 16.55 7.92
C ALA A 118 6.25 16.82 8.20
N GLU A 119 6.83 16.11 9.16
CA GLU A 119 8.25 16.23 9.49
C GLU A 119 9.16 15.74 8.35
N PHE A 120 8.81 14.65 7.67
CA PHE A 120 9.55 14.19 6.49
C PHE A 120 9.56 15.26 5.39
N VAL A 121 8.39 15.82 5.05
CA VAL A 121 8.26 16.90 4.04
C VAL A 121 9.10 18.12 4.45
N ARG A 122 9.06 18.50 5.72
CA ARG A 122 9.84 19.62 6.26
C ARG A 122 11.35 19.37 6.15
N ARG A 123 11.84 18.20 6.60
CA ARG A 123 13.28 17.86 6.56
C ARG A 123 13.81 17.70 5.14
N ALA A 124 13.00 17.17 4.24
CA ALA A 124 13.33 17.03 2.82
C ALA A 124 13.21 18.34 2.03
N ALA A 125 12.66 19.40 2.65
CA ALA A 125 12.31 20.66 2.00
C ALA A 125 11.55 20.41 0.68
N LEU A 126 10.58 19.48 0.72
CA LEU A 126 9.85 19.05 -0.46
C LEU A 126 8.81 20.10 -0.84
N PRO A 127 8.95 20.82 -1.97
CA PRO A 127 7.93 21.77 -2.40
C PRO A 127 6.66 21.01 -2.79
N ILE A 128 5.51 21.48 -2.35
CA ILE A 128 4.20 20.92 -2.68
C ILE A 128 3.22 22.08 -2.88
N ARG A 129 2.46 22.03 -3.97
CA ARG A 129 1.37 22.98 -4.19
C ARG A 129 0.07 22.44 -3.58
N TYR A 130 -0.18 22.83 -2.34
CA TYR A 130 -1.41 22.52 -1.61
C TYR A 130 -2.60 23.37 -2.07
N GLY A 131 -3.82 22.88 -1.82
CA GLY A 131 -5.07 23.51 -2.24
C GLY A 131 -5.27 23.56 -3.75
N CYS A 132 -4.55 22.74 -4.52
CA CYS A 132 -4.66 22.61 -5.96
C CYS A 132 -5.40 21.31 -6.29
N LEU A 133 -6.71 21.41 -6.46
CA LEU A 133 -7.56 20.26 -6.76
C LEU A 133 -7.40 19.86 -8.22
N TRP A 134 -6.95 18.63 -8.48
CA TRP A 134 -7.07 18.03 -9.81
C TRP A 134 -8.54 17.73 -10.11
N GLU A 135 -9.06 18.23 -11.22
CA GLU A 135 -10.48 18.19 -11.59
C GLU A 135 -10.75 17.27 -12.79
N ALA A 136 -9.90 17.34 -13.82
CA ALA A 136 -10.01 16.54 -15.04
C ALA A 136 -8.64 16.36 -15.73
N THR A 137 -8.57 15.43 -16.66
CA THR A 137 -7.42 15.09 -17.50
C THR A 137 -7.86 14.86 -18.94
N ARG A 138 -7.31 15.63 -19.87
CA ARG A 138 -7.47 15.39 -21.31
C ARG A 138 -6.14 15.15 -21.99
N ARG A 139 -6.19 14.61 -23.21
CA ARG A 139 -5.04 14.54 -24.11
C ARG A 139 -5.00 15.76 -25.01
N ASP A 140 -3.80 16.27 -25.23
CA ASP A 140 -3.48 17.30 -26.22
C ASP A 140 -2.25 16.82 -27.01
N GLY A 141 -2.50 16.24 -28.19
CA GLY A 141 -1.46 15.55 -28.96
C GLY A 141 -0.85 14.37 -28.20
N ASP A 142 0.46 14.40 -28.02
CA ASP A 142 1.26 13.42 -27.27
C ASP A 142 1.36 13.73 -25.77
N ARG A 143 0.77 14.83 -25.31
CA ARG A 143 0.82 15.28 -23.91
C ARG A 143 -0.53 15.15 -23.21
N PHE A 144 -0.48 15.25 -21.89
CA PHE A 144 -1.63 15.36 -21.01
C PHE A 144 -1.82 16.81 -20.58
N VAL A 145 -3.08 17.22 -20.44
CA VAL A 145 -3.47 18.45 -19.76
C VAL A 145 -4.31 18.09 -18.55
N LEU A 146 -3.80 18.44 -17.37
CA LEU A 146 -4.52 18.33 -16.12
C LEU A 146 -5.19 19.67 -15.86
N GLU A 147 -6.52 19.65 -15.78
CA GLU A 147 -7.31 20.77 -15.32
C GLU A 147 -7.34 20.75 -13.79
N THR A 148 -7.02 21.89 -13.18
CA THR A 148 -7.04 22.05 -11.72
C THR A 148 -7.72 23.34 -11.32
N SER A 149 -8.08 23.43 -10.04
CA SER A 149 -8.67 24.64 -9.45
C SER A 149 -7.79 25.89 -9.56
N ASP A 150 -6.48 25.73 -9.83
CA ASP A 150 -5.55 26.83 -9.98
C ASP A 150 -5.21 27.14 -11.45
N GLY A 151 -5.56 26.25 -12.39
CA GLY A 151 -5.26 26.38 -13.82
C GLY A 151 -4.78 25.07 -14.45
N GLU A 152 -4.29 25.15 -15.70
CA GLU A 152 -3.89 23.96 -16.44
C GLU A 152 -2.41 23.61 -16.27
N TYR A 153 -2.14 22.31 -16.10
CA TYR A 153 -0.80 21.74 -16.13
C TYR A 153 -0.64 20.87 -17.38
N ARG A 154 0.39 21.15 -18.18
CA ARG A 154 0.71 20.40 -19.40
C ARG A 154 1.93 19.53 -19.16
N CYS A 155 1.86 18.23 -19.43
CA CYS A 155 2.98 17.33 -19.21
C CYS A 155 3.02 16.12 -20.14
N GLY A 156 4.21 15.53 -20.32
CA GLY A 156 4.36 14.28 -21.06
C GLY A 156 4.01 13.06 -20.22
N LEU A 157 4.23 13.14 -18.91
CA LEU A 157 4.00 12.06 -17.96
C LEU A 157 3.20 12.54 -16.75
N VAL A 158 2.43 11.64 -16.14
CA VAL A 158 1.65 11.92 -14.93
C VAL A 158 1.77 10.75 -13.96
N VAL A 159 1.98 11.02 -12.67
CA VAL A 159 1.88 10.03 -11.58
C VAL A 159 0.69 10.38 -10.70
N PHE A 160 -0.35 9.55 -10.70
CA PHE A 160 -1.49 9.69 -9.80
C PHE A 160 -1.24 8.93 -8.49
N ALA A 161 -1.01 9.69 -7.41
CA ALA A 161 -0.84 9.19 -6.05
C ALA A 161 -2.09 9.44 -5.17
N VAL A 162 -3.27 9.28 -5.78
CA VAL A 162 -4.58 9.60 -5.18
C VAL A 162 -5.15 8.50 -4.27
N GLY A 163 -4.50 7.33 -4.23
CA GLY A 163 -4.89 6.20 -3.39
C GLY A 163 -6.26 5.60 -3.73
N VAL A 164 -6.86 4.95 -2.72
CA VAL A 164 -8.22 4.39 -2.76
C VAL A 164 -8.99 5.02 -1.61
N ALA A 165 -9.53 6.21 -1.86
CA ALA A 165 -9.94 7.14 -0.80
C ALA A 165 -11.37 7.70 -0.96
N GLU A 166 -12.04 7.43 -2.08
CA GLU A 166 -13.44 7.83 -2.28
C GLU A 166 -14.36 6.80 -1.62
N PRO A 167 -15.22 7.19 -0.66
CA PRO A 167 -16.15 6.28 0.01
C PRO A 167 -16.97 5.44 -0.97
N PHE A 168 -16.99 4.12 -0.76
CA PHE A 168 -17.86 3.24 -1.53
C PHE A 168 -18.98 2.74 -0.63
N THR A 169 -20.18 3.26 -0.84
CA THR A 169 -21.39 2.61 -0.33
C THR A 169 -22.01 1.79 -1.48
N PRO A 170 -22.54 0.57 -1.25
CA PRO A 170 -23.28 -0.19 -2.25
C PRO A 170 -24.66 0.42 -2.57
N GLU A 171 -25.14 0.23 -3.79
CA GLU A 171 -26.54 0.59 -4.12
C GLU A 171 -27.49 -0.39 -3.43
N MET A 172 -28.41 0.15 -2.63
CA MET A 172 -29.49 -0.60 -1.98
C MET A 172 -30.67 0.33 -1.66
N PRO A 173 -31.91 -0.19 -1.53
CA PRO A 173 -33.02 0.57 -0.98
C PRO A 173 -32.67 1.14 0.41
N GLY A 174 -32.92 2.44 0.60
CA GLY A 174 -32.68 3.16 1.86
C GLY A 174 -31.22 3.48 2.18
N ARG A 175 -30.34 3.47 1.16
CA ARG A 175 -28.92 3.85 1.29
C ARG A 175 -28.74 5.22 1.95
N GLU A 176 -29.61 6.17 1.68
CA GLU A 176 -29.61 7.52 2.25
C GLU A 176 -29.78 7.55 3.79
N LEU A 177 -30.22 6.44 4.38
CA LEU A 177 -30.34 6.25 5.83
C LEU A 177 -29.06 5.67 6.46
N VAL A 178 -28.05 5.34 5.65
CA VAL A 178 -26.82 4.67 6.08
C VAL A 178 -25.67 5.66 6.05
N ALA A 179 -25.10 5.94 7.22
CA ALA A 179 -23.88 6.74 7.32
C ALA A 179 -22.68 5.91 6.81
N HIS A 180 -21.72 6.52 6.12
CA HIS A 180 -20.49 5.80 5.78
C HIS A 180 -19.51 5.84 6.96
N TYR A 181 -18.53 4.93 6.97
CA TYR A 181 -17.42 4.94 7.92
C TYR A 181 -16.79 6.34 8.07
N VAL A 182 -16.73 7.13 7.01
CA VAL A 182 -16.15 8.49 7.02
C VAL A 182 -16.99 9.52 7.78
N ASP A 183 -18.23 9.18 8.13
CA ASP A 183 -19.16 10.03 8.87
C ASP A 183 -19.28 9.58 10.35
N THR A 184 -18.34 8.73 10.80
CA THR A 184 -18.28 8.27 12.19
C THR A 184 -18.09 9.45 13.13
N ARG A 185 -18.93 9.51 14.17
CA ARG A 185 -18.95 10.58 15.19
C ARG A 185 -18.13 10.19 16.42
N ASP A 186 -18.08 11.09 17.40
CA ASP A 186 -17.43 10.82 18.67
C ASP A 186 -18.03 9.58 19.35
N PRO A 187 -17.20 8.68 19.94
CA PRO A 187 -17.63 7.39 20.48
C PRO A 187 -18.80 7.49 21.47
N GLU A 188 -18.78 8.50 22.34
CA GLU A 188 -19.76 8.76 23.40
C GLU A 188 -21.17 8.93 22.84
N THR A 189 -21.29 9.41 21.60
CA THR A 189 -22.59 9.65 20.95
C THR A 189 -23.31 8.34 20.58
N TYR A 190 -22.60 7.21 20.57
CA TYR A 190 -23.11 5.87 20.35
C TYR A 190 -23.48 5.14 21.65
N ALA A 191 -23.31 5.78 22.81
CA ALA A 191 -23.62 5.19 24.10
C ALA A 191 -25.07 4.66 24.16
N GLY A 192 -25.25 3.39 24.53
CA GLY A 192 -26.55 2.72 24.64
C GLY A 192 -27.24 2.41 23.31
N ARG A 193 -26.69 2.81 22.16
CA ARG A 193 -27.28 2.58 20.84
C ARG A 193 -27.07 1.15 20.34
N ARG A 194 -28.00 0.67 19.53
CA ARG A 194 -27.94 -0.58 18.76
C ARG A 194 -27.38 -0.27 17.38
N LEU A 195 -26.20 -0.79 17.06
CA LEU A 195 -25.50 -0.49 15.82
C LEU A 195 -25.57 -1.66 14.84
N PHE A 196 -25.74 -1.33 13.56
CA PHE A 196 -25.58 -2.28 12.46
C PHE A 196 -24.44 -1.81 11.54
N ILE A 197 -23.37 -2.59 11.45
CA ILE A 197 -22.19 -2.30 10.64
C ILE A 197 -22.21 -3.19 9.39
N VAL A 198 -22.31 -2.56 8.23
CA VAL A 198 -22.20 -3.23 6.93
C VAL A 198 -20.72 -3.37 6.57
N GLY A 199 -20.18 -4.58 6.63
CA GLY A 199 -18.77 -4.86 6.36
C GLY A 199 -18.09 -5.61 7.50
N LYS A 200 -17.29 -6.62 7.15
CA LYS A 200 -16.56 -7.49 8.10
C LYS A 200 -15.05 -7.52 7.83
N GLN A 201 -14.49 -6.39 7.42
CA GLN A 201 -13.04 -6.20 7.25
C GLN A 201 -12.51 -5.25 8.34
N ASN A 202 -11.25 -4.78 8.20
CA ASN A 202 -10.60 -3.94 9.21
C ASN A 202 -11.44 -2.74 9.65
N SER A 203 -12.03 -1.95 8.74
CA SER A 203 -12.84 -0.78 9.13
C SER A 203 -14.08 -1.17 9.95
N GLY A 204 -14.76 -2.27 9.63
CA GLY A 204 -15.93 -2.72 10.38
C GLY A 204 -15.54 -3.20 11.78
N PHE A 205 -14.43 -3.91 11.90
CA PHE A 205 -13.90 -4.38 13.18
C PHE A 205 -13.21 -3.29 14.00
N GLU A 206 -12.64 -2.27 13.36
CA GLU A 206 -12.15 -1.06 14.03
C GLU A 206 -13.30 -0.34 14.72
N LEU A 207 -14.41 -0.08 14.01
CA LEU A 207 -15.61 0.51 14.59
C LEU A 207 -16.17 -0.36 15.71
N ALA A 208 -16.32 -1.67 15.46
CA ALA A 208 -16.85 -2.57 16.47
C ALA A 208 -15.98 -2.63 17.73
N SER A 209 -14.66 -2.67 17.62
CA SER A 209 -13.75 -2.62 18.77
C SER A 209 -13.80 -1.27 19.49
N GLY A 210 -13.79 -0.16 18.74
CA GLY A 210 -13.83 1.19 19.32
C GLY A 210 -15.13 1.49 20.05
N LEU A 211 -16.25 0.96 19.56
CA LEU A 211 -17.60 1.21 20.09
C LEU A 211 -18.10 0.10 21.03
N LEU A 212 -17.32 -0.97 21.25
CA LEU A 212 -17.74 -2.15 22.02
C LEU A 212 -18.23 -1.81 23.43
N HIS A 213 -17.60 -0.85 24.09
CA HIS A 213 -17.94 -0.43 25.46
C HIS A 213 -18.97 0.71 25.52
N TRP A 214 -19.37 1.25 24.36
CA TRP A 214 -20.38 2.30 24.25
C TRP A 214 -21.74 1.74 23.83
N ALA A 215 -21.76 0.95 22.75
CA ALA A 215 -22.99 0.45 22.15
C ALA A 215 -23.65 -0.64 23.03
N SER A 216 -24.98 -0.67 23.07
CA SER A 216 -25.73 -1.74 23.76
C SER A 216 -25.80 -3.04 22.94
N ARG A 217 -25.59 -2.94 21.62
CA ARG A 217 -25.55 -4.06 20.68
C ARG A 217 -24.80 -3.67 19.43
N ILE A 218 -24.00 -4.58 18.87
CA ILE A 218 -23.34 -4.39 17.56
C ILE A 218 -23.62 -5.60 16.68
N VAL A 219 -24.13 -5.37 15.47
CA VAL A 219 -24.27 -6.40 14.43
C VAL A 219 -23.30 -6.08 13.31
N LEU A 220 -22.35 -6.96 13.00
CA LEU A 220 -21.52 -6.87 11.80
C LEU A 220 -22.05 -7.85 10.75
N ALA A 221 -22.33 -7.36 9.54
CA ALA A 221 -22.86 -8.19 8.46
C ALA A 221 -22.13 -7.96 7.13
N SER A 222 -21.86 -9.05 6.42
CA SER A 222 -21.46 -9.03 5.01
C SER A 222 -21.65 -10.42 4.39
N PRO A 223 -21.70 -10.58 3.06
CA PRO A 223 -22.00 -11.89 2.44
C PRO A 223 -20.98 -13.00 2.71
N ARG A 224 -19.74 -12.67 3.08
CA ARG A 224 -18.65 -13.65 3.23
C ARG A 224 -18.19 -13.76 4.68
N PRO A 225 -17.67 -14.93 5.10
CA PRO A 225 -17.02 -15.08 6.40
C PRO A 225 -15.93 -14.03 6.63
N ALA A 226 -15.86 -13.55 7.87
CA ALA A 226 -14.72 -12.77 8.34
C ALA A 226 -13.45 -13.64 8.28
N LYS A 227 -12.31 -13.02 7.90
CA LYS A 227 -11.00 -13.70 7.86
C LYS A 227 -9.99 -12.90 8.67
N LEU A 228 -9.23 -13.58 9.51
CA LEU A 228 -8.23 -12.93 10.34
C LEU A 228 -6.91 -12.75 9.59
N SER A 229 -6.20 -11.67 9.89
CA SER A 229 -4.89 -11.39 9.28
C SER A 229 -3.84 -12.48 9.57
N VAL A 230 -3.99 -13.22 10.67
CA VAL A 230 -3.12 -14.33 11.07
C VAL A 230 -3.43 -15.62 10.30
N GLU A 231 -4.63 -15.74 9.74
CA GLU A 231 -5.01 -16.85 8.86
C GLU A 231 -4.61 -16.54 7.41
N THR A 232 -4.76 -15.28 6.99
CA THR A 232 -4.51 -14.86 5.60
C THR A 232 -3.07 -14.40 5.35
N ASN A 233 -2.22 -14.35 6.39
CA ASN A 233 -0.86 -13.79 6.33
C ASN A 233 -0.79 -12.42 5.62
N SER A 234 -1.80 -11.58 5.86
CA SER A 234 -2.01 -10.33 5.11
C SER A 234 -2.72 -9.28 5.95
N LEU A 235 -2.37 -8.01 5.74
CA LEU A 235 -3.05 -6.87 6.37
C LEU A 235 -4.45 -6.59 5.82
N ALA A 236 -4.86 -7.26 4.73
CA ALA A 236 -6.23 -7.18 4.24
C ALA A 236 -7.24 -7.89 5.18
N GLY A 237 -6.79 -8.92 5.90
CA GLY A 237 -7.58 -9.59 6.94
C GLY A 237 -7.71 -8.74 8.20
N ILE A 238 -8.69 -9.09 9.05
CA ILE A 238 -8.94 -8.40 10.32
C ILE A 238 -7.71 -8.54 11.22
N ARG A 239 -7.13 -7.40 11.64
CA ARG A 239 -5.96 -7.41 12.52
C ARG A 239 -6.30 -8.05 13.87
N ALA A 240 -5.34 -8.81 14.42
CA ALA A 240 -5.47 -9.47 15.72
C ALA A 240 -5.88 -8.50 16.85
N ARG A 241 -5.47 -7.22 16.76
CA ARG A 241 -5.86 -6.17 17.73
C ARG A 241 -7.35 -5.81 17.71
N TYR A 242 -8.10 -6.21 16.68
CA TYR A 242 -9.53 -5.94 16.54
C TYR A 242 -10.40 -7.18 16.77
N VAL A 243 -9.91 -8.22 17.44
CA VAL A 243 -10.67 -9.47 17.63
C VAL A 243 -11.57 -9.49 18.88
N GLN A 244 -11.53 -8.46 19.73
CA GLN A 244 -12.42 -8.36 20.90
C GLN A 244 -13.92 -8.53 20.56
N PRO A 245 -14.47 -7.98 19.45
CA PRO A 245 -15.86 -8.23 19.06
C PRO A 245 -16.16 -9.70 18.72
N ILE A 246 -15.14 -10.48 18.32
CA ILE A 246 -15.30 -11.92 18.08
C ILE A 246 -15.42 -12.66 19.42
N GLU A 247 -14.58 -12.31 20.39
CA GLU A 247 -14.64 -12.87 21.74
C GLU A 247 -15.98 -12.55 22.41
N ASP A 248 -16.41 -11.28 22.32
CA ASP A 248 -17.70 -10.82 22.83
C ASP A 248 -18.88 -11.64 22.27
N ARG A 249 -18.90 -11.89 20.95
CA ARG A 249 -19.90 -12.75 20.30
C ARG A 249 -19.95 -14.13 20.93
N PHE A 250 -18.80 -14.76 21.15
CA PHE A 250 -18.75 -16.12 21.72
C PHE A 250 -19.16 -16.15 23.19
N MET A 251 -18.90 -15.07 23.91
CA MET A 251 -19.31 -14.91 25.30
C MET A 251 -20.76 -14.43 25.47
N GLY A 252 -21.45 -14.11 24.37
CA GLY A 252 -22.82 -13.61 24.40
C GLY A 252 -22.95 -12.16 24.87
N GLY A 253 -21.91 -11.34 24.69
CA GLY A 253 -21.84 -9.96 25.18
C GLY A 253 -22.64 -8.91 24.38
N GLY A 254 -23.30 -9.32 23.29
CA GLY A 254 -24.15 -8.44 22.48
C GLY A 254 -23.57 -8.09 21.11
N VAL A 255 -22.41 -8.63 20.74
CA VAL A 255 -21.93 -8.63 19.35
C VAL A 255 -22.49 -9.81 18.56
N TYR A 256 -22.99 -9.53 17.36
CA TYR A 256 -23.43 -10.53 16.39
C TYR A 256 -22.68 -10.36 15.08
N ILE A 257 -22.18 -11.47 14.52
CA ILE A 257 -21.40 -11.46 13.28
C ILE A 257 -22.08 -12.39 12.29
N LEU A 258 -22.64 -11.83 11.23
CA LEU A 258 -23.55 -12.51 10.30
C LEU A 258 -22.96 -12.63 8.90
N ASN A 259 -23.14 -13.78 8.26
CA ASN A 259 -22.93 -13.95 6.83
C ASN A 259 -24.25 -13.70 6.11
N ALA A 260 -24.42 -12.47 5.63
CA ALA A 260 -25.65 -12.06 4.98
C ALA A 260 -25.41 -10.93 3.97
N SER A 261 -26.17 -10.94 2.88
CA SER A 261 -26.34 -9.74 2.05
C SER A 261 -27.31 -8.78 2.71
N ILE A 262 -27.13 -7.49 2.44
CA ILE A 262 -27.98 -6.42 2.95
C ILE A 262 -28.92 -6.04 1.81
N GLU A 263 -30.21 -6.36 1.96
CA GLU A 263 -31.22 -6.19 0.91
C GLU A 263 -31.86 -4.80 0.94
N GLY A 264 -31.74 -4.09 2.07
CA GLY A 264 -32.18 -2.70 2.20
C GLY A 264 -32.32 -2.27 3.64
N VAL A 265 -32.44 -0.96 3.83
CA VAL A 265 -32.67 -0.30 5.11
C VAL A 265 -33.95 0.52 5.01
N GLU A 266 -34.79 0.50 6.03
CA GLU A 266 -36.00 1.31 6.06
C GLU A 266 -36.22 1.92 7.45
N ARG A 267 -36.95 3.03 7.52
CA ARG A 267 -37.40 3.58 8.81
C ARG A 267 -38.57 2.75 9.33
N ALA A 268 -38.49 2.33 10.58
CA ALA A 268 -39.53 1.61 11.29
C ALA A 268 -39.82 2.34 12.62
N GLY A 269 -40.67 3.37 12.58
CA GLY A 269 -40.84 4.28 13.72
C GLY A 269 -39.57 5.09 13.98
N ASP A 270 -39.09 5.08 15.22
CA ASP A 270 -37.90 5.83 15.65
C ASP A 270 -36.57 5.09 15.37
N VAL A 271 -36.63 3.90 14.77
CA VAL A 271 -35.46 3.04 14.55
C VAL A 271 -35.33 2.70 13.06
N LEU A 272 -34.17 2.20 12.68
CA LEU A 272 -33.92 1.65 11.35
C LEU A 272 -34.13 0.13 11.38
N ARG A 273 -34.68 -0.42 10.32
CA ARG A 273 -34.80 -1.86 10.10
C ARG A 273 -33.96 -2.27 8.91
N VAL A 274 -33.01 -3.16 9.15
CA VAL A 274 -32.11 -3.71 8.13
C VAL A 274 -32.60 -5.08 7.71
N ARG A 275 -32.98 -5.24 6.45
CA ARG A 275 -33.35 -6.54 5.88
C ARG A 275 -32.10 -7.23 5.36
N THR A 276 -31.89 -8.46 5.78
CA THR A 276 -30.70 -9.24 5.40
C THR A 276 -31.12 -10.61 4.87
N ARG A 277 -30.44 -11.09 3.83
CA ARG A 277 -30.56 -12.46 3.34
C ARG A 277 -29.34 -13.27 3.74
N ALA A 278 -29.54 -14.40 4.39
CA ALA A 278 -28.43 -15.25 4.83
C ALA A 278 -27.69 -15.85 3.62
N THR A 279 -26.36 -15.96 3.74
CA THR A 279 -25.49 -16.50 2.68
C THR A 279 -24.80 -17.80 3.05
N ASP A 280 -25.07 -18.32 4.25
CA ASP A 280 -24.52 -19.55 4.82
C ASP A 280 -25.58 -20.58 5.20
N GLY A 281 -26.78 -20.49 4.60
CA GLY A 281 -27.92 -21.36 4.92
C GLY A 281 -28.65 -20.99 6.21
N GLY A 282 -28.29 -19.87 6.84
CA GLY A 282 -29.03 -19.29 7.95
C GLY A 282 -30.41 -18.74 7.57
N MET A 283 -31.07 -18.08 8.52
CA MET A 283 -32.36 -17.44 8.31
C MET A 283 -32.20 -16.02 7.79
N ASP A 284 -33.13 -15.60 6.92
CA ASP A 284 -33.31 -14.19 6.59
C ASP A 284 -33.82 -13.44 7.83
N LEU A 285 -33.28 -12.25 8.06
CA LEU A 285 -33.56 -11.46 9.26
C LEU A 285 -33.95 -10.04 8.88
N ALA A 286 -34.80 -9.45 9.72
CA ALA A 286 -35.05 -8.02 9.76
C ALA A 286 -34.59 -7.51 11.12
N ILE A 287 -33.48 -6.79 11.14
CA ILE A 287 -32.79 -6.41 12.38
C ILE A 287 -32.98 -4.92 12.63
N GLU A 288 -33.50 -4.58 13.80
CA GLU A 288 -33.63 -3.18 14.20
C GLU A 288 -32.31 -2.63 14.73
N ALA A 289 -31.99 -1.41 14.35
CA ALA A 289 -30.82 -0.67 14.78
C ALA A 289 -31.17 0.81 14.93
N ASP A 290 -30.51 1.49 15.85
CA ASP A 290 -30.66 2.94 15.98
C ASP A 290 -29.81 3.65 14.92
N GLU A 291 -28.69 3.02 14.51
CA GLU A 291 -27.82 3.51 13.44
C GLU A 291 -27.28 2.37 12.58
N VAL A 292 -27.13 2.66 11.28
CA VAL A 292 -26.51 1.76 10.30
C VAL A 292 -25.29 2.45 9.72
N ILE A 293 -24.12 1.79 9.77
CA ILE A 293 -22.85 2.33 9.33
C ILE A 293 -22.26 1.44 8.23
N ALA A 294 -21.96 2.02 7.07
CA ALA A 294 -21.31 1.34 5.97
C ALA A 294 -19.77 1.39 6.13
N ALA A 295 -19.19 0.26 6.53
CA ALA A 295 -17.75 -0.01 6.49
C ALA A 295 -17.38 -0.81 5.23
N THR A 296 -17.84 -0.32 4.08
CA THR A 296 -17.85 -1.02 2.78
C THR A 296 -16.65 -0.72 1.90
N GLY A 297 -15.70 0.05 2.41
CA GLY A 297 -14.43 0.34 1.75
C GLY A 297 -14.51 1.56 0.85
N PHE A 298 -13.57 1.62 -0.10
CA PHE A 298 -13.33 2.80 -0.91
C PHE A 298 -13.06 2.40 -2.36
N VAL A 299 -13.21 3.37 -3.26
CA VAL A 299 -12.82 3.28 -4.67
C VAL A 299 -11.69 4.26 -4.97
N ALA A 300 -10.94 3.98 -6.04
CA ALA A 300 -9.93 4.91 -6.55
C ALA A 300 -10.63 6.11 -7.21
N PRO A 301 -10.35 7.37 -6.79
CA PRO A 301 -10.94 8.56 -7.38
C PRO A 301 -10.27 8.88 -8.72
N LEU A 302 -10.46 8.02 -9.71
CA LEU A 302 -9.82 8.11 -11.03
C LEU A 302 -10.45 9.16 -11.95
N ARG A 303 -11.56 9.77 -11.53
CA ARG A 303 -12.29 10.79 -12.29
C ARG A 303 -12.54 10.34 -13.73
N ASP A 304 -11.97 11.05 -14.68
CA ASP A 304 -12.13 10.88 -16.12
C ASP A 304 -11.07 9.98 -16.77
N LEU A 305 -10.07 9.51 -16.02
CA LEU A 305 -9.05 8.59 -16.53
C LEU A 305 -9.64 7.32 -17.21
N PRO A 306 -10.72 6.70 -16.70
CA PRO A 306 -11.34 5.58 -17.41
C PRO A 306 -11.91 5.96 -18.78
N ALA A 307 -12.51 7.15 -18.89
CA ALA A 307 -13.01 7.66 -20.17
C ALA A 307 -11.86 8.02 -21.12
N LEU A 308 -10.69 8.41 -20.58
CA LEU A 308 -9.47 8.67 -21.34
C LEU A 308 -8.79 7.40 -21.87
N GLY A 309 -9.14 6.22 -21.33
CA GLY A 309 -8.61 4.93 -21.77
C GLY A 309 -7.85 4.14 -20.70
N VAL A 310 -7.85 4.57 -19.44
CA VAL A 310 -7.31 3.77 -18.32
C VAL A 310 -8.28 2.64 -17.98
N ALA A 311 -7.90 1.40 -18.26
CA ALA A 311 -8.69 0.23 -17.91
C ALA A 311 -8.73 0.06 -16.39
N THR A 312 -9.91 -0.24 -15.85
CA THR A 312 -10.12 -0.46 -14.41
C THR A 312 -10.74 -1.82 -14.13
N PHE A 313 -10.51 -2.38 -12.95
CA PHE A 313 -11.08 -3.66 -12.55
C PHE A 313 -11.51 -3.69 -11.08
N GLY A 314 -12.39 -4.65 -10.77
CA GLY A 314 -12.86 -4.93 -9.42
C GLY A 314 -13.77 -3.85 -8.82
N PRO A 315 -14.33 -4.11 -7.63
CA PRO A 315 -15.27 -3.20 -6.98
C PRO A 315 -14.63 -1.87 -6.57
N SER A 316 -13.33 -1.86 -6.23
CA SER A 316 -12.59 -0.63 -5.90
C SER A 316 -12.18 0.20 -7.12
N ARG A 317 -12.54 -0.22 -8.34
CA ARG A 317 -12.19 0.45 -9.61
C ARG A 317 -10.69 0.74 -9.72
N LEU A 318 -9.85 -0.23 -9.35
CA LEU A 318 -8.40 -0.05 -9.43
C LEU A 318 -7.95 0.02 -10.89
N PRO A 319 -6.99 0.88 -11.26
CA PRO A 319 -6.45 0.91 -12.61
C PRO A 319 -5.58 -0.32 -12.85
N ALA A 320 -5.74 -0.95 -14.02
CA ALA A 320 -4.88 -2.03 -14.49
C ALA A 320 -3.47 -1.49 -14.76
N GLN A 321 -2.46 -2.15 -14.21
CA GLN A 321 -1.10 -1.64 -14.15
C GLN A 321 -0.08 -2.67 -14.64
N THR A 322 1.00 -2.18 -15.23
CA THR A 322 2.21 -2.97 -15.51
C THR A 322 2.95 -3.30 -14.19
N PRO A 323 3.97 -4.18 -14.20
CA PRO A 323 4.81 -4.41 -13.02
C PRO A 323 5.51 -3.16 -12.48
N TYR A 324 5.69 -2.13 -13.30
CA TYR A 324 6.25 -0.83 -12.92
C TYR A 324 5.19 0.26 -12.73
N TRP A 325 3.94 -0.14 -12.47
CA TRP A 325 2.82 0.73 -12.12
C TRP A 325 2.46 1.82 -13.14
N GLU A 326 2.89 1.65 -14.39
CA GLU A 326 2.31 2.35 -15.54
C GLU A 326 0.92 1.77 -15.82
N SER A 327 -0.02 2.57 -16.33
CA SER A 327 -1.29 2.06 -16.84
C SER A 327 -1.02 1.02 -17.93
N ALA A 328 -1.68 -0.13 -17.81
CA ALA A 328 -1.54 -1.22 -18.80
C ALA A 328 -2.21 -0.90 -20.14
N SER A 329 -3.08 0.13 -20.19
CA SER A 329 -3.87 0.48 -21.38
C SER A 329 -3.65 1.90 -21.91
N LEU A 330 -2.96 2.76 -21.15
CA LEU A 330 -2.67 4.13 -21.58
C LEU A 330 -1.27 4.58 -21.10
N ALA A 331 -0.28 4.50 -21.99
CA ALA A 331 1.10 4.86 -21.69
C ALA A 331 1.27 6.30 -21.19
N GLY A 332 2.28 6.53 -20.35
CA GLY A 332 2.59 7.84 -19.78
C GLY A 332 1.80 8.20 -18.50
N ILE A 333 0.83 7.38 -18.11
CA ILE A 333 0.13 7.49 -16.83
C ILE A 333 0.66 6.43 -15.87
N TYR A 334 1.13 6.87 -14.71
CA TYR A 334 1.65 6.04 -13.63
C TYR A 334 0.84 6.20 -12.35
N PHE A 335 0.99 5.25 -11.44
CA PHE A 335 0.28 5.25 -10.16
C PHE A 335 1.23 5.01 -8.99
N ALA A 336 0.99 5.64 -7.84
CA ALA A 336 1.83 5.50 -6.66
C ALA A 336 1.04 5.44 -5.35
N GLY A 337 1.50 4.63 -4.38
CA GLY A 337 0.84 4.47 -3.08
C GLY A 337 -0.13 3.29 -3.07
N THR A 338 -1.20 3.36 -2.26
CA THR A 338 -2.15 2.25 -2.07
C THR A 338 -2.82 1.80 -3.37
N ILE A 339 -2.89 2.69 -4.38
CA ILE A 339 -3.41 2.38 -5.70
C ILE A 339 -2.53 1.41 -6.51
N ASN A 340 -1.28 1.16 -6.09
CA ASN A 340 -0.40 0.15 -6.68
C ASN A 340 -0.93 -1.29 -6.55
N MET A 341 -1.97 -1.51 -5.74
CA MET A 341 -2.71 -2.78 -5.69
C MET A 341 -3.30 -3.21 -7.04
N GLY A 342 -3.40 -2.28 -8.00
CA GLY A 342 -3.75 -2.60 -9.39
C GLY A 342 -2.71 -3.46 -10.13
N SER A 343 -1.49 -3.58 -9.58
CA SER A 343 -0.44 -4.48 -10.05
C SER A 343 -0.18 -5.59 -9.01
N PRO A 344 -0.84 -6.75 -9.11
CA PRO A 344 -0.80 -7.79 -8.08
C PRO A 344 0.50 -8.62 -8.02
N GLY A 345 1.34 -8.56 -9.05
CA GLY A 345 2.51 -9.42 -9.20
C GLY A 345 2.14 -10.86 -9.58
N LEU A 346 3.08 -11.79 -9.38
CA LEU A 346 2.95 -13.20 -9.79
C LEU A 346 1.83 -13.97 -9.06
N LYS A 347 1.51 -13.59 -7.82
CA LYS A 347 0.53 -14.31 -6.97
C LYS A 347 0.75 -15.82 -6.86
N LYS A 348 2.01 -16.27 -6.91
CA LYS A 348 2.39 -17.69 -6.97
C LYS A 348 1.66 -18.54 -5.91
N ASN A 349 1.61 -18.06 -4.67
CA ASN A 349 0.93 -18.73 -3.55
C ASN A 349 -0.34 -17.98 -3.11
N GLY A 350 -0.98 -17.25 -4.03
CA GLY A 350 -2.11 -16.36 -3.71
C GLY A 350 -1.71 -15.09 -2.94
N VAL A 351 -0.41 -14.88 -2.69
CA VAL A 351 0.14 -13.70 -2.02
C VAL A 351 0.40 -12.60 -3.06
N ALA A 352 -0.23 -11.45 -2.89
CA ALA A 352 0.02 -10.25 -3.68
C ALA A 352 0.88 -9.25 -2.89
N GLY A 353 1.46 -8.27 -3.58
CA GLY A 353 2.10 -7.13 -2.95
C GLY A 353 1.15 -6.40 -1.98
N THR A 354 1.71 -5.81 -0.93
CA THR A 354 0.94 -5.05 0.06
C THR A 354 0.61 -3.64 -0.43
N GLY A 355 -0.61 -3.19 -0.13
CA GLY A 355 -1.08 -1.83 -0.45
C GLY A 355 -0.78 -0.81 0.65
N ALA A 356 -0.16 -1.22 1.75
CA ALA A 356 0.14 -0.33 2.86
C ALA A 356 1.50 0.39 2.69
N VAL A 357 1.76 1.38 3.55
CA VAL A 357 2.93 2.28 3.44
C VAL A 357 4.25 1.53 3.37
N HIS A 358 4.48 0.53 4.23
CA HIS A 358 5.73 -0.23 4.27
C HIS A 358 6.14 -0.85 2.94
N GLY A 359 5.20 -1.32 2.13
CA GLY A 359 5.50 -1.85 0.82
C GLY A 359 5.48 -0.79 -0.27
N THR A 360 4.46 0.07 -0.28
CA THR A 360 4.26 1.07 -1.33
C THR A 360 5.34 2.15 -1.36
N ARG A 361 6.01 2.45 -0.24
CA ARG A 361 7.17 3.35 -0.20
C ARG A 361 8.38 2.81 -0.98
N PHE A 362 8.57 1.49 -1.03
CA PHE A 362 9.62 0.87 -1.85
C PHE A 362 9.21 0.86 -3.32
N ASN A 363 7.95 0.58 -3.62
CA ASN A 363 7.40 0.68 -4.97
C ASN A 363 7.61 2.09 -5.54
N ALA A 364 7.36 3.14 -4.75
CA ALA A 364 7.58 4.52 -5.16
C ALA A 364 9.05 4.85 -5.50
N ARG A 365 10.02 4.27 -4.78
CA ARG A 365 11.45 4.43 -5.12
C ARG A 365 11.79 3.74 -6.45
N ILE A 366 11.28 2.53 -6.65
CA ILE A 366 11.49 1.76 -7.89
C ILE A 366 10.82 2.48 -9.08
N LEU A 367 9.60 2.99 -8.89
CA LEU A 367 8.86 3.77 -9.88
C LEU A 367 9.63 5.03 -10.28
N ALA A 368 10.15 5.79 -9.30
CA ALA A 368 10.92 7.00 -9.58
C ALA A 368 12.18 6.68 -10.40
N ARG A 369 12.87 5.58 -10.07
CA ARG A 369 14.03 5.11 -10.83
C ARG A 369 13.66 4.70 -12.25
N GLU A 370 12.60 3.92 -12.43
CA GLU A 370 12.10 3.50 -13.74
C GLU A 370 11.76 4.70 -14.61
N ILE A 371 11.03 5.68 -14.07
CA ILE A 371 10.68 6.91 -14.79
C ILE A 371 11.96 7.67 -15.19
N ALA A 372 12.91 7.84 -14.27
CA ALA A 372 14.15 8.56 -14.50
C ALA A 372 15.02 7.89 -15.58
N GLU A 373 15.18 6.57 -15.53
CA GLU A 373 15.94 5.79 -16.52
C GLU A 373 15.25 5.82 -17.90
N ARG A 374 13.95 5.53 -17.94
CA ARG A 374 13.22 5.32 -19.20
C ARG A 374 12.94 6.61 -19.96
N HIS A 375 12.67 7.71 -19.25
CA HIS A 375 12.19 8.96 -19.88
C HIS A 375 13.16 10.13 -19.77
N PHE A 376 14.13 10.08 -18.85
CA PHE A 376 15.03 11.20 -18.58
C PHE A 376 16.52 10.85 -18.76
N GLY A 377 16.85 9.62 -19.17
CA GLY A 377 18.22 9.20 -19.42
C GLY A 377 19.11 9.19 -18.17
N VAL A 378 18.51 9.20 -16.98
CA VAL A 378 19.23 9.15 -15.70
C VAL A 378 19.65 7.71 -15.45
N VAL A 379 20.95 7.42 -15.37
CA VAL A 379 21.43 6.07 -15.07
C VAL A 379 21.63 5.91 -13.56
N ALA A 380 20.85 5.04 -12.93
CA ALA A 380 21.06 4.74 -11.52
C ALA A 380 22.39 3.98 -11.30
N PRO A 381 23.07 4.17 -10.16
CA PRO A 381 24.27 3.40 -9.82
C PRO A 381 23.97 1.90 -9.79
N ARG A 382 24.84 1.12 -10.46
CA ARG A 382 24.82 -0.35 -10.46
C ARG A 382 26.16 -0.85 -9.92
N PRO A 383 26.28 -1.07 -8.60
CA PRO A 383 27.54 -1.50 -7.99
C PRO A 383 28.01 -2.84 -8.55
N ALA A 384 29.29 -2.91 -8.94
CA ALA A 384 29.91 -4.17 -9.33
C ALA A 384 30.03 -5.11 -8.12
N LEU A 385 29.84 -6.40 -8.35
CA LEU A 385 30.02 -7.46 -7.36
C LEU A 385 31.13 -8.40 -7.83
N ALA A 386 32.00 -8.85 -6.91
CA ALA A 386 32.91 -9.93 -7.27
C ALA A 386 32.11 -11.24 -7.40
N PRO A 387 32.38 -12.09 -8.40
CA PRO A 387 31.63 -13.35 -8.59
C PRO A 387 31.57 -14.22 -7.33
N ARG A 388 32.66 -14.29 -6.56
CA ARG A 388 32.73 -15.05 -5.29
C ARG A 388 31.78 -14.54 -4.19
N ASP A 389 31.36 -13.28 -4.26
CA ASP A 389 30.57 -12.62 -3.22
C ASP A 389 29.05 -12.69 -3.51
N VAL A 390 28.64 -12.99 -4.75
CA VAL A 390 27.24 -12.99 -5.19
C VAL A 390 26.35 -13.86 -4.31
N VAL A 391 26.74 -15.11 -4.01
CA VAL A 391 25.93 -16.02 -3.19
C VAL A 391 25.78 -15.50 -1.76
N GLY A 392 26.85 -14.95 -1.18
CA GLY A 392 26.80 -14.37 0.16
C GLY A 392 25.87 -13.16 0.21
N TYR A 393 25.98 -12.28 -0.78
CA TYR A 393 25.14 -11.09 -0.95
C TYR A 393 23.65 -11.45 -1.08
N LEU A 394 23.30 -12.45 -1.89
CA LEU A 394 21.90 -12.88 -2.04
C LEU A 394 21.31 -13.41 -0.72
N LEU A 395 22.07 -14.21 0.03
CA LEU A 395 21.63 -14.73 1.33
C LEU A 395 21.52 -13.63 2.39
N GLU A 396 22.39 -12.63 2.34
CA GLU A 396 22.30 -11.43 3.19
C GLU A 396 21.03 -10.63 2.89
N GLU A 397 20.74 -10.37 1.61
CA GLU A 397 19.52 -9.68 1.21
C GLU A 397 18.26 -10.47 1.58
N ALA A 398 18.24 -11.79 1.40
CA ALA A 398 17.13 -12.62 1.86
C ALA A 398 16.91 -12.53 3.39
N THR A 399 17.98 -12.28 4.15
CA THR A 399 17.91 -12.19 5.62
C THR A 399 17.41 -10.83 6.09
N ASP A 400 17.91 -9.73 5.53
CA ASP A 400 17.72 -8.39 6.10
C ASP A 400 16.99 -7.38 5.20
N ALA A 401 16.90 -7.62 3.88
CA ALA A 401 16.43 -6.59 2.96
C ALA A 401 14.97 -6.19 3.28
N PRO A 402 14.74 -4.95 3.72
CA PRO A 402 13.41 -4.52 4.16
C PRO A 402 12.40 -4.57 3.02
N GLU A 403 12.83 -4.40 1.76
CA GLU A 403 12.00 -4.47 0.58
C GLU A 403 11.42 -5.88 0.40
N LEU A 404 12.26 -6.92 0.52
CA LEU A 404 11.84 -8.32 0.38
C LEU A 404 10.89 -8.73 1.51
N TRP A 405 11.17 -8.30 2.74
CA TRP A 405 10.35 -8.62 3.91
C TRP A 405 8.98 -7.94 3.90
N ASN A 406 8.91 -6.72 3.35
CA ASN A 406 7.68 -5.94 3.25
C ASN A 406 6.90 -6.21 1.96
N GLN A 407 7.50 -6.84 0.94
CA GLN A 407 6.89 -7.17 -0.35
C GLN A 407 7.22 -8.62 -0.77
N LYS A 408 6.90 -9.58 0.09
CA LYS A 408 7.13 -11.02 -0.15
C LYS A 408 6.37 -11.49 -1.41
N GLY A 409 7.02 -12.31 -2.23
CA GLY A 409 6.51 -12.82 -3.51
C GLY A 409 6.26 -11.73 -4.56
N TYR A 410 6.70 -10.50 -4.30
CA TYR A 410 6.36 -9.33 -5.11
C TYR A 410 7.58 -8.53 -5.55
N LEU A 411 8.49 -8.20 -4.63
CA LEU A 411 9.80 -7.61 -4.95
C LEU A 411 10.93 -8.63 -4.78
N ALA A 412 11.97 -8.47 -5.58
CA ALA A 412 13.17 -9.29 -5.52
C ALA A 412 14.43 -8.42 -5.67
N ARG A 413 15.53 -8.86 -5.07
CA ARG A 413 16.86 -8.31 -5.31
C ARG A 413 17.46 -8.99 -6.52
N ALA A 414 17.81 -8.23 -7.56
CA ALA A 414 18.39 -8.76 -8.79
C ALA A 414 19.89 -8.51 -8.88
N VAL A 415 20.63 -9.55 -9.26
CA VAL A 415 22.02 -9.48 -9.72
C VAL A 415 22.04 -9.91 -11.18
N LEU A 416 22.59 -9.07 -12.05
CA LEU A 416 22.69 -9.35 -13.48
C LEU A 416 24.16 -9.59 -13.85
N PHE A 417 24.39 -10.42 -14.87
CA PHE A 417 25.72 -10.78 -15.35
C PHE A 417 25.98 -10.07 -16.67
N GLY A 418 26.72 -8.97 -16.60
CA GLY A 418 27.14 -8.18 -17.76
C GLY A 418 28.48 -8.64 -18.33
N ALA A 419 28.96 -7.93 -19.35
CA ALA A 419 30.27 -8.18 -19.97
C ALA A 419 31.44 -8.01 -18.97
N ASP A 420 31.31 -7.07 -18.03
CA ASP A 420 32.33 -6.74 -17.02
C ASP A 420 32.15 -7.55 -15.72
N GLY A 421 31.26 -8.55 -15.72
CA GLY A 421 30.95 -9.38 -14.56
C GLY A 421 29.61 -9.06 -13.89
N PRO A 422 29.35 -9.62 -12.69
CA PRO A 422 28.10 -9.41 -11.98
C PRO A 422 27.99 -8.01 -11.38
N TYR A 423 26.77 -7.47 -11.38
CA TYR A 423 26.44 -6.21 -10.70
C TYR A 423 25.07 -6.28 -10.02
N ASP A 424 24.91 -5.52 -8.94
CA ASP A 424 23.63 -5.34 -8.26
C ASP A 424 22.74 -4.44 -9.15
N GLU A 425 21.70 -5.03 -9.72
CA GLU A 425 20.70 -4.30 -10.50
C GLU A 425 19.74 -3.55 -9.59
N GLY A 426 19.68 -3.84 -8.29
CA GLY A 426 18.74 -3.23 -7.38
C GLY A 426 17.57 -4.13 -7.02
N ILE A 427 16.58 -3.53 -6.36
CA ILE A 427 15.27 -4.16 -6.14
C ILE A 427 14.42 -3.96 -7.39
N VAL A 428 13.79 -5.04 -7.86
CA VAL A 428 12.91 -5.07 -9.02
C VAL A 428 11.58 -5.74 -8.69
N PRO A 429 10.48 -5.43 -9.40
CA PRO A 429 9.29 -6.26 -9.37
C PRO A 429 9.64 -7.68 -9.84
N LEU A 430 9.36 -8.69 -9.01
CA LEU A 430 9.71 -10.06 -9.30
C LEU A 430 9.08 -10.54 -10.62
N GLN A 431 7.84 -10.15 -10.87
CA GLN A 431 7.15 -10.44 -12.12
C GLN A 431 7.91 -9.90 -13.34
N ALA A 432 8.44 -8.67 -13.26
CA ALA A 432 9.19 -8.08 -14.38
C ALA A 432 10.48 -8.86 -14.69
N PHE A 433 11.13 -9.40 -13.65
CA PHE A 433 12.30 -10.24 -13.85
C PHE A 433 11.93 -11.60 -14.46
N VAL A 434 10.87 -12.26 -13.95
CA VAL A 434 10.47 -13.60 -14.41
C VAL A 434 9.93 -13.57 -15.83
N ASP A 435 9.08 -12.60 -16.16
CA ASP A 435 8.44 -12.49 -17.48
C ASP A 435 9.36 -11.80 -18.52
N GLY A 436 10.43 -11.14 -18.07
CA GLY A 436 11.31 -10.31 -18.90
C GLY A 436 12.41 -11.08 -19.63
N SER A 437 12.80 -10.58 -20.81
CA SER A 437 13.86 -11.13 -21.67
C SER A 437 15.25 -10.51 -21.43
N GLY A 438 15.53 -10.07 -20.20
CA GLY A 438 16.78 -9.39 -19.84
C GLY A 438 18.03 -10.29 -19.89
N PRO A 439 19.22 -9.76 -19.57
CA PRO A 439 20.46 -10.55 -19.53
C PRO A 439 20.37 -11.68 -18.50
N ASP A 440 21.32 -12.59 -18.57
CA ASP A 440 21.48 -13.64 -17.57
C ASP A 440 21.60 -13.00 -16.17
N GLY A 441 20.98 -13.62 -15.19
CA GLY A 441 20.78 -12.99 -13.90
C GLY A 441 20.15 -13.91 -12.88
N VAL A 442 20.11 -13.43 -11.64
CA VAL A 442 19.39 -14.06 -10.55
C VAL A 442 18.63 -13.01 -9.77
N ALA A 443 17.36 -13.27 -9.50
CA ALA A 443 16.54 -12.49 -8.59
C ALA A 443 16.19 -13.32 -7.36
N ILE A 444 16.54 -12.84 -6.17
CA ILE A 444 16.16 -13.49 -4.91
C ILE A 444 15.04 -12.71 -4.22
N GLY A 445 13.99 -13.42 -3.84
CA GLY A 445 12.86 -12.90 -3.07
C GLY A 445 12.56 -13.79 -1.86
N LEU A 446 11.58 -13.37 -1.07
CA LEU A 446 11.00 -14.19 0.00
C LEU A 446 9.61 -14.63 -0.41
N GLU A 447 9.33 -15.93 -0.28
CA GLU A 447 8.01 -16.52 -0.55
C GLU A 447 7.39 -16.96 0.78
N GLY A 448 6.08 -16.74 0.92
CA GLY A 448 5.27 -17.35 1.98
C GLY A 448 4.39 -18.45 1.39
N ASP A 449 4.27 -19.59 2.07
CA ASP A 449 3.28 -20.61 1.72
C ASP A 449 1.96 -20.46 2.52
N SER A 450 1.01 -21.36 2.26
CA SER A 450 -0.32 -21.35 2.90
C SER A 450 -0.27 -21.56 4.41
N GLU A 451 0.79 -22.17 4.93
CA GLU A 451 1.00 -22.42 6.36
C GLU A 451 1.73 -21.25 7.04
N GLY A 452 2.09 -20.21 6.28
CA GLY A 452 2.80 -19.03 6.79
C GLY A 452 4.31 -19.24 6.93
N VAL A 453 4.87 -20.34 6.41
CA VAL A 453 6.32 -20.55 6.39
C VAL A 453 6.94 -19.63 5.35
N ILE A 454 7.92 -18.84 5.79
CA ILE A 454 8.66 -17.91 4.93
C ILE A 454 9.98 -18.56 4.54
N ARG A 455 10.29 -18.55 3.25
CA ARG A 455 11.54 -19.12 2.72
C ARG A 455 12.07 -18.30 1.54
N PRO A 456 13.40 -18.23 1.33
CA PRO A 456 13.97 -17.60 0.15
C PRO A 456 13.68 -18.40 -1.11
N ALA A 457 13.45 -17.70 -2.21
CA ALA A 457 13.34 -18.27 -3.55
C ALA A 457 14.23 -17.47 -4.51
N ALA A 458 15.10 -18.16 -5.23
CA ALA A 458 15.95 -17.56 -6.26
C ALA A 458 15.45 -17.97 -7.65
N TYR A 459 15.27 -16.98 -8.51
CA TYR A 459 14.85 -17.11 -9.89
C TYR A 459 16.05 -16.82 -10.78
N VAL A 460 16.57 -17.84 -11.45
CA VAL A 460 17.77 -17.76 -12.27
C VAL A 460 17.37 -17.70 -13.74
N ARG A 461 17.71 -16.60 -14.42
CA ARG A 461 17.53 -16.44 -15.86
C ARG A 461 18.81 -16.80 -16.59
N ARG A 462 18.72 -17.73 -17.55
CA ARG A 462 19.81 -18.18 -18.43
C ARG A 462 19.30 -18.29 -19.86
N LYS A 463 19.90 -17.54 -20.78
CA LYS A 463 19.54 -17.54 -22.20
C LYS A 463 18.04 -17.39 -22.43
N GLY A 464 17.41 -16.51 -21.64
CA GLY A 464 15.97 -16.22 -21.68
C GLY A 464 15.06 -17.22 -20.97
N ALA A 465 15.56 -18.36 -20.47
CA ALA A 465 14.79 -19.30 -19.65
C ALA A 465 14.97 -19.01 -18.16
N VAL A 466 13.88 -19.04 -17.39
CA VAL A 466 13.91 -18.84 -15.93
C VAL A 466 13.67 -20.16 -15.22
N SER A 467 14.58 -20.54 -14.32
CA SER A 467 14.41 -21.66 -13.40
C SER A 467 14.35 -21.17 -11.96
N GLU A 468 13.64 -21.90 -11.11
CA GLU A 468 13.48 -21.56 -9.71
C GLU A 468 14.31 -22.48 -8.80
N VAL A 469 14.83 -21.90 -7.72
CA VAL A 469 15.55 -22.59 -6.64
C VAL A 469 14.96 -22.16 -5.31
N MET A 470 14.22 -23.07 -4.69
CA MET A 470 13.70 -22.86 -3.33
C MET A 470 14.77 -23.21 -2.31
N LEU A 471 14.98 -22.31 -1.35
CA LEU A 471 15.85 -22.56 -0.21
C LEU A 471 15.02 -23.02 0.98
N ASP A 472 15.68 -23.73 1.90
CA ASP A 472 15.02 -24.21 3.11
C ASP A 472 14.72 -23.03 4.06
N PRO A 473 13.58 -23.04 4.76
CA PRO A 473 13.26 -22.03 5.75
C PRO A 473 14.20 -22.15 6.97
N ASP A 474 14.41 -21.04 7.65
CA ASP A 474 15.10 -21.00 8.94
C ASP A 474 14.11 -20.47 10.01
N PRO A 475 13.96 -21.12 11.17
CA PRO A 475 12.99 -20.69 12.20
C PRO A 475 13.20 -19.26 12.72
N LEU A 476 14.43 -18.75 12.65
CA LEU A 476 14.79 -17.37 13.02
C LEU A 476 14.88 -16.46 11.80
N ASN A 477 14.69 -17.02 10.60
CA ASN A 477 14.86 -16.38 9.30
C ASN A 477 16.30 -15.88 9.07
N GLU A 478 17.29 -16.61 9.57
CA GLU A 478 18.71 -16.34 9.37
C GLU A 478 19.27 -17.18 8.21
N PHE A 479 19.48 -16.57 7.04
CA PHE A 479 19.90 -17.31 5.84
C PHE A 479 21.39 -17.16 5.51
N ARG A 480 22.12 -16.22 6.13
CA ARG A 480 23.55 -15.96 5.79
C ARG A 480 24.44 -17.17 6.08
N GLY A 481 24.14 -17.88 7.17
CA GLY A 481 24.86 -19.07 7.62
C GLY A 481 24.39 -20.39 6.98
N SER A 482 23.38 -20.36 6.09
CA SER A 482 22.80 -21.58 5.52
C SER A 482 23.78 -22.28 4.57
N SER A 483 24.34 -23.41 5.01
CA SER A 483 25.25 -24.23 4.20
C SER A 483 24.53 -24.87 3.01
N ASP A 484 23.32 -25.38 3.21
CA ASP A 484 22.45 -25.89 2.14
C ASP A 484 22.06 -24.77 1.17
N GLY A 485 21.61 -23.62 1.68
CA GLY A 485 21.24 -22.47 0.85
C GLY A 485 22.39 -21.99 -0.03
N ARG A 486 23.60 -21.91 0.56
CA ARG A 486 24.83 -21.58 -0.17
C ARG A 486 25.15 -22.63 -1.24
N ALA A 487 25.05 -23.92 -0.92
CA ALA A 487 25.32 -25.00 -1.88
C ALA A 487 24.34 -24.98 -3.06
N ARG A 488 23.03 -24.84 -2.79
CA ARG A 488 21.99 -24.78 -3.82
C ARG A 488 22.15 -23.57 -4.73
N LEU A 489 22.38 -22.37 -4.17
CA LEU A 489 22.62 -21.17 -4.97
C LEU A 489 23.90 -21.26 -5.78
N THR A 490 24.98 -21.80 -5.21
CA THR A 490 26.26 -21.98 -5.94
C THR A 490 26.08 -22.90 -7.14
N ALA A 491 25.40 -24.04 -6.96
CA ALA A 491 25.10 -24.96 -8.04
C ALA A 491 24.20 -24.31 -9.10
N ALA A 492 23.16 -23.59 -8.68
CA ALA A 492 22.23 -22.91 -9.57
C ALA A 492 22.83 -21.73 -10.33
N LEU A 493 23.95 -21.18 -9.87
CA LEU A 493 24.69 -20.10 -10.53
C LEU A 493 25.98 -20.59 -11.21
N GLU A 494 26.20 -21.91 -11.26
CA GLU A 494 27.37 -22.49 -11.92
C GLU A 494 27.43 -22.05 -13.39
N GLY A 495 28.59 -21.52 -13.79
CA GLY A 495 28.83 -20.98 -15.13
C GLY A 495 28.58 -19.47 -15.26
N LEU A 496 27.74 -18.88 -14.41
CA LEU A 496 27.53 -17.42 -14.34
C LEU A 496 28.56 -16.73 -13.44
N LEU A 497 29.09 -17.46 -12.45
CA LEU A 497 30.08 -16.94 -11.49
C LEU A 497 31.55 -17.03 -11.99
N ARG A 498 31.77 -17.24 -13.30
CA ARG A 498 33.11 -17.47 -13.87
C ARG A 498 33.81 -16.18 -14.26
#